data_AF-A0A285T5D5-F1
#
_entry.id   AF-A0A285T5D5-F1
#
_cell.length_a   1.000
_cell.length_b   1.000
_cell.length_c   1.000
_cell.angle_alpha   90.00
_cell.angle_beta   90.00
_cell.angle_gamma   90.00
#
_symmetry.space_group_name_H-M   'P 1'
#
loop_
_entity.id
_entity.type
_entity.pdbx_description
1 polymer ?
#
loop_
_entity_poly.entity_id
_entity_poly.type
_entity_poly.pdbx_seq_one_letter_code
_entity_poly.pdbx_strand_id
1 'polypeptide(L)' 'MATLALKDTTTIEREVRVNWFTNLVHALQVAVIMKASKARTHDELMTEWNNAWRQVEG' A
#
# COMPACT_ATOMS: atom_id res chain seq x y z
N MET A 1 4.10 -11.57 -35.85
CA MET A 1 3.15 -11.33 -34.74
C MET A 1 3.67 -11.95 -33.42
N ALA A 2 4.87 -11.57 -32.95
CA ALA A 2 5.44 -12.07 -31.67
C ALA A 2 6.02 -10.94 -30.80
N THR A 3 6.21 -9.76 -31.38
CA THR A 3 6.80 -8.59 -30.70
C THR A 3 5.80 -7.76 -29.90
N LEU A 4 4.50 -7.90 -30.15
CA LEU A 4 3.45 -7.18 -29.41
C LEU A 4 3.15 -7.85 -28.06
N ALA A 5 3.05 -9.19 -28.02
CA ALA A 5 2.73 -9.93 -26.80
C ALA A 5 3.82 -9.82 -25.71
N LEU A 6 5.10 -9.78 -26.08
CA LEU A 6 6.20 -9.63 -25.11
C LEU A 6 6.24 -8.25 -24.44
N LYS A 7 5.76 -7.21 -25.14
CA LYS A 7 5.72 -5.84 -24.62
C LYS A 7 4.61 -5.67 -23.59
N ASP A 8 3.50 -6.39 -23.76
CA ASP A 8 2.38 -6.38 -22.82
C ASP A 8 2.72 -7.15 -21.53
N THR A 9 3.32 -8.34 -21.63
CA THR A 9 3.69 -9.12 -20.43
C THR A 9 4.72 -8.38 -19.56
N THR A 10 5.73 -7.77 -20.18
CA THR A 10 6.74 -6.99 -19.44
C THR A 10 6.19 -5.70 -18.84
N THR A 11 5.18 -5.09 -19.47
CA THR A 11 4.49 -3.92 -18.92
C THR A 11 3.58 -4.32 -17.75
N ILE A 12 2.81 -5.40 -17.88
CA ILE A 12 1.96 -5.95 -16.80
C ILE A 12 2.82 -6.37 -15.60
N GLU A 13 3.91 -7.10 -15.81
CA GLU A 13 4.81 -7.51 -14.73
C GLU A 13 5.45 -6.32 -14.01
N ARG A 14 5.75 -5.24 -14.76
CA ARG A 14 6.28 -3.99 -14.18
C ARG A 14 5.21 -3.27 -13.38
N GLU A 15 3.98 -3.17 -13.89
CA GLU A 15 2.86 -2.56 -13.17
C GLU A 15 2.52 -3.33 -11.90
N VAL A 16 2.45 -4.66 -11.95
CA VAL A 16 2.23 -5.51 -10.77
C VAL A 16 3.34 -5.31 -9.73
N ARG A 17 4.60 -5.25 -10.17
CA ARG A 17 5.75 -5.01 -9.27
C ARG A 17 5.71 -3.62 -8.64
N VAL A 18 5.41 -2.59 -9.43
CA VAL A 18 5.30 -1.21 -8.93
C VAL A 18 4.13 -1.11 -7.97
N ASN A 19 2.96 -1.65 -8.31
CA ASN A 19 1.79 -1.62 -7.45
C ASN A 19 2.03 -2.38 -6.13
N TRP A 20 2.66 -3.55 -6.19
CA TRP A 20 3.05 -4.30 -4.99
C TRP A 20 4.04 -3.51 -4.12
N PHE A 21 5.04 -2.88 -4.72
CA PHE A 21 6.01 -2.08 -4.00
C PHE A 21 5.37 -0.83 -3.37
N THR A 22 4.50 -0.14 -4.10
CA THR A 22 3.72 1.00 -3.58
C THR A 22 2.86 0.57 -2.40
N ASN A 23 2.14 -0.55 -2.51
CA ASN A 23 1.33 -1.09 -1.41
C ASN A 23 2.18 -1.46 -0.19
N LEU A 24 3.38 -2.02 -0.40
CA LEU A 24 4.33 -2.31 0.68
C LEU A 24 4.80 -1.03 1.38
N VAL A 25 5.13 0.01 0.62
CA VAL A 25 5.54 1.30 1.16
C VAL A 25 4.40 1.96 1.93
N HIS A 26 3.18 1.93 1.41
CA HIS A 26 2.00 2.44 2.10
C HIS A 26 1.75 1.71 3.43
N ALA A 27 1.82 0.37 3.42
CA ALA A 27 1.68 -0.43 4.64
C ALA A 27 2.77 -0.09 5.68
N LEU A 28 4.02 0.16 5.24
CA LEU A 28 5.10 0.58 6.13
C LEU A 28 4.84 1.97 6.72
N GLN A 29 4.35 2.91 5.93
CA GLN A 29 4.00 4.26 6.40
C GLN A 29 2.87 4.20 7.44
N VAL A 30 1.81 3.43 7.18
CA VAL A 30 0.74 3.18 8.16
C VAL A 30 1.31 2.59 9.45
N ALA A 31 2.19 1.58 9.37
CA ALA A 31 2.80 0.98 10.54
C ALA A 31 3.64 1.99 11.36
N VAL A 32 4.34 2.92 10.71
CA VAL A 32 5.09 3.99 11.39
C VAL A 32 4.14 4.97 12.08
N ILE A 33 3.03 5.36 11.45
CA ILE A 33 2.00 6.23 12.06
C ILE A 33 1.39 5.53 13.28
N MET A 34 1.04 4.26 13.13
CA MET A 34 0.46 3.44 14.19
C MET A 34 1.42 3.18 15.35
N LYS A 35 2.74 3.19 15.13
CA LYS A 35 3.72 3.13 16.22
C LYS A 35 3.63 4.34 17.16
N ALA A 36 3.20 5.50 16.66
CA ALA A 36 2.94 6.69 17.46
C ALA A 36 1.52 6.73 18.06
N SER A 37 0.66 5.77 17.70
CA SER A 37 -0.70 5.64 18.24
C SER A 37 -0.68 5.52 19.77
N LYS A 38 -1.65 6.15 20.41
CA LYS A 38 -1.90 6.03 21.85
C LYS A 38 -3.24 5.34 22.14
N ALA A 39 -3.81 4.65 21.15
CA ALA A 39 -5.07 3.94 21.27
C ALA A 39 -5.00 2.94 22.45
N ARG A 40 -6.02 2.97 23.31
CA ARG A 40 -6.11 2.11 24.50
C ARG A 40 -7.15 1.02 24.33
N THR A 41 -8.06 1.17 23.36
CA THR A 41 -9.11 0.22 23.05
C THR A 41 -9.02 -0.24 21.60
N HIS A 42 -9.64 -1.38 21.31
CA HIS A 42 -9.68 -1.93 19.95
C HIS A 42 -10.34 -0.98 18.95
N ASP A 43 -11.44 -0.31 19.34
CA ASP A 43 -12.18 0.60 18.47
C ASP A 43 -11.36 1.85 18.11
N GLU A 44 -10.63 2.41 19.09
CA GLU A 44 -9.69 3.51 18.86
C GLU A 44 -8.57 3.09 17.91
N LEU A 45 -8.02 1.88 18.09
CA LEU A 45 -6.96 1.34 17.25
C LEU A 45 -7.43 1.17 15.80
N MET A 46 -8.63 0.64 15.58
CA MET A 46 -9.21 0.47 14.25
C MET A 46 -9.53 1.82 13.60
N THR A 47 -9.95 2.81 14.39
CA THR A 47 -10.22 4.16 13.92
C THR A 47 -8.92 4.88 13.50
N GLU A 48 -7.89 4.83 14.34
CA GLU A 48 -6.58 5.39 14.04
C GLU A 48 -5.92 4.68 12.84
N TRP A 49 -6.05 3.35 12.74
CA TRP A 49 -5.58 2.57 11.59
C TRP A 49 -6.24 3.03 10.29
N ASN A 50 -7.57 3.16 10.27
CA ASN A 50 -8.30 3.61 9.09
C ASN A 50 -7.94 5.05 8.70
N ASN A 51 -7.72 5.92 9.69
CA ASN A 51 -7.28 7.28 9.45
C ASN A 51 -5.85 7.32 8.90
N ALA A 52 -4.94 6.48 9.41
CA ALA A 52 -3.58 6.36 8.90
C ALA A 52 -3.57 5.85 7.46
N TRP A 53 -4.40 4.86 7.12
CA TRP A 53 -4.57 4.38 5.75
C TRP A 53 -5.06 5.48 4.81
N ARG A 54 -6.10 6.24 5.20
CA ARG A 54 -6.59 7.37 4.40
C ARG A 54 -5.53 8.46 4.19
N GLN A 55 -4.71 8.75 5.20
CA GLN A 55 -3.63 9.74 5.08
C GLN A 55 -2.54 9.30 4.10
N VAL A 56 -2.29 8.00 4.00
CA VAL A 56 -1.27 7.42 3.13
C VAL A 56 -1.79 7.25 1.70
N GLU A 57 -3.05 6.87 1.52
CA GLU A 57 -3.65 6.68 0.19
C GLU A 57 -3.93 8.00 -0.55
N GLY A 58 -4.24 9.09 0.17
CA GLY A 58 -4.46 10.42 -0.43
C GLY A 58 -5.83 10.59 -1.08
#